data_AF-A0A918KBC7-F1
#
_entry.id   AF-A0A918KBC7-F1
#
_cell.length_a   1.000
_cell.length_b   1.000
_cell.length_c   1.000
_cell.angle_alpha   90.00
_cell.angle_beta   90.00
_cell.angle_gamma   90.00
#
_symmetry.space_group_name_H-M   'P 1'
#
loop_
_entity.id
_entity.type
_entity.pdbx_description
1 polymer ?
#
loop_
_entity_poly.entity_id
_entity_poly.type
_entity_poly.pdbx_seq_one_letter_code
_entity_poly.pdbx_strand_id
1 'polypeptide(L)' 'MHPSPNALDQARMSYENHLATCRQCAADGLQCAVAKLLRREYNNQNRASLRGLADAPAAQAR' A
#
# COMPACT_ATOMS: atom_id res chain seq x y z
N MET A 1 3.20 8.51 21.01
CA MET A 1 3.68 8.61 19.62
C MET A 1 3.23 7.32 18.95
N HIS A 2 2.15 7.33 18.18
CA HIS A 2 1.75 6.12 17.45
C HIS A 2 2.89 5.74 16.49
N PRO A 3 3.30 4.46 16.41
CA PRO A 3 4.22 4.06 15.36
C PRO A 3 3.60 4.50 14.04
N SER A 4 4.32 5.34 13.29
CA SER A 4 3.86 5.71 11.96
C SER A 4 3.66 4.39 11.20
N PRO A 5 2.47 4.14 10.63
CA PRO A 5 2.24 2.92 9.89
C PRO A 5 3.35 2.77 8.85
N ASN A 6 3.86 1.54 8.68
CA ASN A 6 4.84 1.26 7.64
C ASN A 6 4.30 1.79 6.30
N ALA A 7 5.16 2.32 5.42
CA ALA A 7 4.74 2.94 4.17
C ALA A 7 3.82 2.05 3.33
N LEU A 8 3.97 0.72 3.46
CA LEU A 8 3.08 -0.28 2.89
C LEU A 8 1.66 -0.25 3.48
N ASP A 9 1.52 -0.22 4.81
CA ASP A 9 0.23 -0.14 5.50
C ASP A 9 -0.48 1.17 5.21
N GLN A 10 0.26 2.28 5.19
CA GLN A 10 -0.31 3.58 4.83
C GLN A 10 -0.85 3.57 3.39
N ALA A 11 -0.08 3.06 2.41
CA ALA A 11 -0.51 2.96 1.03
C ALA A 11 -1.72 2.03 0.85
N ARG A 12 -1.77 0.94 1.63
CA ARG A 12 -2.91 0.02 1.67
C ARG A 12 -4.17 0.73 2.19
N MET A 13 -4.08 1.40 3.34
CA MET A 13 -5.21 2.13 3.94
C MET A 13 -5.73 3.21 3.00
N SER A 14 -4.85 3.95 2.32
CA SER A 14 -5.27 4.96 1.34
C SER A 14 -6.02 4.35 0.16
N TYR A 15 -5.56 3.22 -0.37
CA TYR A 15 -6.24 2.51 -1.45
C TYR A 15 -7.61 1.97 -1.02
N GLU A 16 -7.69 1.27 0.11
CA GLU A 16 -8.94 0.70 0.64
C GLU A 16 -9.96 1.80 0.98
N ASN A 17 -9.53 2.87 1.65
CA ASN A 17 -10.39 4.01 1.97
C ASN A 17 -10.94 4.68 0.71
N HIS A 18 -10.13 4.80 -0.35
CA HIS A 18 -10.59 5.35 -1.62
C HIS A 18 -11.64 4.46 -2.29
N LEU A 19 -11.48 3.13 -2.25
CA LEU A 19 -12.49 2.21 -2.78
C LEU A 19 -13.82 2.33 -2.03
N ALA A 20 -13.79 2.54 -0.71
CA ALA A 20 -14.98 2.67 0.12
C ALA A 20 -15.68 4.04 -0.05
N THR A 21 -14.93 5.11 -0.31
CA THR A 21 -15.48 6.49 -0.32
C THR A 21 -15.76 7.02 -1.72
N CYS A 22 -15.08 6.51 -2.75
CA CYS A 22 -15.27 6.98 -4.12
C CYS A 22 -16.55 6.38 -4.72
N ARG A 23 -17.52 7.23 -5.06
CA ARG A 23 -18.79 6.81 -5.67
C ARG A 23 -18.60 5.92 -6.91
N GLN A 24 -17.68 6.25 -7.81
CA GLN A 24 -17.45 5.46 -9.05
C GLN A 24 -16.89 4.08 -8.73
N CYS A 25 -15.92 4.00 -7.81
CA CYS A 25 -15.31 2.74 -7.41
C CYS A 25 -16.28 1.86 -6.62
N ALA A 26 -17.08 2.48 -5.74
CA ALA A 26 -18.04 1.78 -4.87
C ALA A 26 -19.31 1.34 -5.60
N ALA A 27 -19.82 2.16 -6.55
CA ALA A 27 -21.08 1.89 -7.23
C ALA A 27 -20.92 1.01 -8.47
N ASP A 28 -19.90 1.27 -9.30
CA ASP A 28 -19.76 0.64 -10.62
C ASP A 28 -18.70 -0.47 -10.63
N GLY A 29 -17.92 -0.62 -9.55
CA GLY A 29 -16.76 -1.52 -9.49
C GLY A 29 -15.63 -1.15 -10.46
N LEU A 30 -15.77 -0.05 -11.19
CA LEU A 30 -14.79 0.47 -12.14
C LEU A 30 -13.73 1.28 -11.38
N GLN A 31 -12.49 0.83 -11.45
CA GLN A 31 -11.37 1.54 -10.83
C GLN A 31 -11.12 2.87 -11.54
N CYS A 32 -11.41 3.97 -10.84
CA CYS A 32 -11.12 5.32 -11.32
C CYS A 32 -9.60 5.57 -11.41
N ALA A 33 -9.20 6.70 -12.00
CA ALA A 33 -7.78 7.05 -12.16
C ALA A 33 -7.03 7.14 -10.81
N VAL A 34 -7.69 7.65 -9.77
CA VAL A 34 -7.12 7.76 -8.42
C VAL A 34 -6.95 6.37 -7.79
N ALA A 35 -7.94 5.49 -7.89
CA ALA A 35 -7.82 4.10 -7.44
C ALA A 35 -6.66 3.38 -8.13
N LYS A 36 -6.45 3.61 -9.43
CA LYS A 36 -5.30 3.05 -10.18
C LYS A 36 -3.97 3.60 -9.68
N LEU A 37 -3.89 4.89 -9.36
CA LEU A 37 -2.70 5.52 -8.81
C LEU A 37 -2.36 4.92 -7.43
N LEU A 38 -3.32 4.90 -6.51
CA LEU A 38 -3.16 4.35 -5.16
C LEU A 38 -2.78 2.87 -5.19
N ARG A 39 -3.36 2.09 -6.11
CA ARG A 39 -2.99 0.69 -6.32
C ARG A 39 -1.54 0.54 -6.80
N ARG A 40 -1.07 1.42 -7.69
CA ARG A 40 0.34 1.42 -8.12
C ARG A 40 1.27 1.77 -6.96
N GLU A 41 0.91 2.76 -6.15
CA GLU A 41 1.68 3.14 -4.96
C GLU A 41 1.78 1.98 -3.96
N TYR A 42 0.65 1.35 -3.62
CA TYR A 42 0.63 0.14 -2.78
C TYR A 42 1.53 -0.97 -3.35
N ASN A 43 1.42 -1.27 -4.64
CA ASN A 43 2.25 -2.30 -5.28
C ASN A 43 3.75 -1.93 -5.25
N ASN A 44 4.09 -0.66 -5.43
CA ASN A 44 5.47 -0.18 -5.35
C ASN A 44 6.02 -0.34 -3.94
N GLN A 45 5.25 0.05 -2.92
CA GLN A 45 5.64 -0.14 -1.52
C GLN A 45 5.72 -1.61 -1.14
N ASN A 46 4.85 -2.46 -1.69
CA ASN A 46 4.91 -3.90 -1.44
C ASN A 46 6.19 -4.49 -2.05
N ARG A 47 6.54 -4.11 -3.28
CA ARG A 47 7.80 -4.51 -3.92
C ARG A 47 9.02 -3.97 -3.18
N ALA A 48 8.96 -2.74 -2.67
CA ALA A 48 10.03 -2.15 -1.87
C ALA A 48 10.19 -2.86 -0.52
N SER A 49 9.08 -3.20 0.15
CA SER A 49 9.06 -3.97 1.39
C SER A 49 9.63 -5.37 1.19
N LEU A 50 9.19 -6.09 0.14
CA LEU A 50 9.74 -7.41 -0.22
C LEU A 50 11.22 -7.35 -0.59
N ARG A 51 11.67 -6.28 -1.26
CA ARG A 51 13.09 -6.04 -1.50
C ARG A 51 13.84 -5.70 -0.22
N GLY A 52 13.28 -4.88 0.67
CA GLY A 52 13.89 -4.58 1.98
C GLY A 52 13.94 -5.80 2.90
N LEU A 53 13.01 -6.74 2.77
CA LEU A 53 13.03 -8.06 3.42
C LEU A 53 14.06 -9.00 2.78
N ALA A 54 14.27 -8.90 1.46
CA ALA A 54 15.28 -9.68 0.74
C ALA A 54 16.71 -9.11 0.87
N ASP A 55 16.82 -7.79 1.07
CA ASP A 55 18.06 -7.03 1.30
C ASP A 55 18.36 -6.89 2.80
N ALA A 56 17.42 -7.26 3.69
CA ALA A 56 17.69 -7.44 5.10
C ALA A 56 18.71 -8.59 5.21
N PRO A 57 19.98 -8.29 5.55
CA PRO A 57 20.97 -9.34 5.66
C PRO A 57 20.53 -10.28 6.78
N ALA A 58 20.88 -11.55 6.66
CA ALA A 58 20.85 -12.55 7.72
C ALA A 58 21.79 -12.14 8.88
N ALA A 59 21.48 -11.03 9.54
CA ALA A 59 22.27 -10.39 10.59
C ALA A 59 21.42 -10.27 11.85
N GLN A 60 20.88 -11.40 12.31
CA GLN A 60 20.49 -11.59 13.71
C GLN A 60 20.99 -12.97 14.14
N ALA A 61 22.31 -13.10 14.23
CA ALA A 61 22.98 -14.15 14.97
C ALA A 61 24.24 -13.54 15.58
N ARG A 62 24.08 -12.91 16.75
CA ARG A 62 25.13 -12.68 17.73
C ARG A 62 24.53 -12.81 19.12
#